data_AF-A0A6I9ZLV3-F1
#
_entry.id   AF-A0A6I9ZLV3-F1
#
_cell.length_a   1.000
_cell.length_b   1.000
_cell.length_c   1.000
_cell.angle_alpha   90.00
_cell.angle_beta   90.00
_cell.angle_gamma   90.00
#
_symmetry.space_group_name_H-M   'P 1'
#
loop_
_entity.id
_entity.type
_entity.pdbx_description
1 polymer ?
#
loop_
_entity_poly.entity_id
_entity_poly.type
_entity_poly.pdbx_seq_one_letter_code
_entity_poly.pdbx_strand_id
1 'polypeptide(L)'
;MAKLMLLTLLGLGLALFRDHRASYQARLNAFREVKPVELPNCNLVKGIESGSEDLEILPSGLAFISSGLNYPGIKSFEPDKPGKILLMDLNEEDPTVLELKITGSKFDHSSFNPHGISTFTDEDNTVYLLVVNHPHFKSTVELFKFQEEEKSLLHLKTIRHELLPNLNDIVAVGPEHFYATNDHYFVDHYLRSWELYLGLAWSYVVYYSPTEVQVMADGFDFANGINISPDGKYVYIAELLAHKIHVYEKHANWTLTPLKVIRIQNILTEEPKVTRVYAENGTVLQGSTVASVYKGKLLIGTVFQKALYCEL
;
A
#
# COMPACT_ATOMS: atom_id res chain seq x y z
N MET A 1 -11.81 36.29 -39.80
CA MET A 1 -12.37 35.41 -38.74
C MET A 1 -11.57 34.12 -38.54
N ALA A 2 -11.26 33.34 -39.58
CA ALA A 2 -10.53 32.06 -39.45
C ALA A 2 -9.16 32.17 -38.73
N LYS A 3 -8.33 33.16 -39.07
CA LYS A 3 -7.03 33.39 -38.39
C LYS A 3 -7.18 33.70 -36.89
N LEU A 4 -8.20 34.48 -36.53
CA LEU A 4 -8.48 34.81 -35.14
C LEU A 4 -8.97 33.57 -34.37
N MET A 5 -9.89 32.79 -34.96
CA MET A 5 -10.35 31.53 -34.35
C MET A 5 -9.20 30.53 -34.14
N LEU A 6 -8.31 30.39 -35.12
CA LEU A 6 -7.14 29.51 -34.98
C LEU A 6 -6.22 29.95 -33.84
N LEU A 7 -5.92 31.25 -33.74
CA LEU A 7 -5.11 31.80 -32.64
C LEU A 7 -5.79 31.63 -31.29
N THR A 8 -7.11 31.80 -31.20
CA THR A 8 -7.87 31.56 -29.97
C THR A 8 -7.80 30.09 -29.54
N LEU A 9 -8.02 29.15 -30.47
CA LEU A 9 -7.92 27.72 -30.19
C LEU A 9 -6.51 27.30 -29.77
N LEU A 10 -5.48 27.85 -30.43
CA LEU A 10 -4.09 27.63 -30.05
C LEU A 10 -3.81 28.16 -28.65
N GLY A 11 -4.27 29.37 -28.33
CA GLY A 11 -4.13 29.97 -27.00
C GLY A 11 -4.79 29.14 -25.91
N LEU A 12 -6.00 28.66 -26.14
CA LEU A 12 -6.71 27.75 -25.23
C LEU A 12 -5.97 26.42 -25.07
N GLY A 13 -5.48 25.83 -26.16
CA GLY A 13 -4.71 24.59 -26.12
C GLY A 13 -3.42 24.73 -25.32
N LEU A 14 -2.68 25.83 -25.50
CA LEU A 14 -1.47 26.12 -24.74
C LEU A 14 -1.76 26.36 -23.25
N ALA A 15 -2.84 27.05 -22.92
CA ALA A 15 -3.26 27.27 -21.54
C ALA A 15 -3.61 25.94 -20.85
N LEU A 16 -4.43 25.10 -21.50
CA LEU A 16 -4.78 23.76 -21.01
C LEU A 16 -3.54 22.88 -20.82
N PHE A 17 -2.60 22.89 -21.78
CA PHE A 17 -1.36 22.14 -21.66
C PHE A 17 -0.49 22.62 -20.49
N ARG A 18 -0.38 23.95 -20.31
CA ARG A 18 0.36 24.54 -19.18
C ARG A 18 -0.27 24.14 -17.84
N ASP A 19 -1.59 24.26 -17.73
CA ASP A 19 -2.30 23.99 -16.48
C ASP A 19 -2.27 22.49 -16.16
N HIS A 20 -2.40 21.62 -17.18
CA HIS A 20 -2.19 20.18 -17.04
C HIS A 20 -0.77 19.84 -16.60
N ARG A 21 0.26 20.44 -17.21
CA ARG A 21 1.65 20.26 -16.80
C ARG A 21 1.89 20.68 -15.35
N ALA A 22 1.32 21.81 -14.93
CA ALA A 22 1.42 22.28 -13.54
C ALA A 22 0.73 21.29 -12.57
N SER A 23 -0.45 20.79 -12.92
CA SER A 23 -1.16 19.76 -12.16
C SER A 23 -0.34 18.47 -12.06
N TYR A 24 0.20 17.97 -13.18
CA TYR A 24 1.02 16.76 -13.22
C TYR A 24 2.29 16.89 -12.35
N GLN A 25 2.99 18.02 -12.44
CA GLN A 25 4.16 18.31 -11.59
C GLN A 25 3.81 18.39 -10.10
N ALA A 26 2.64 18.94 -9.76
CA ALA A 26 2.16 19.02 -8.40
C ALA A 26 1.78 17.63 -7.84
N ARG A 27 1.06 16.81 -8.62
CA ARG A 27 0.67 15.43 -8.26
C ARG A 27 1.87 14.51 -8.03
N LEU A 28 2.90 14.63 -8.86
CA LEU A 28 4.14 13.87 -8.69
C LEU A 28 5.12 14.49 -7.70
N ASN A 29 4.79 15.65 -7.12
CA ASN A 29 5.67 16.38 -6.21
C ASN A 29 7.07 16.63 -6.80
N ALA A 30 7.17 16.93 -8.10
CA ALA A 30 8.37 16.79 -8.92
C ALA A 30 9.59 17.64 -8.49
N PHE A 31 9.39 18.63 -7.63
CA PHE A 31 10.43 19.54 -7.14
C PHE A 31 10.69 19.38 -5.63
N ARG A 32 10.17 18.31 -5.02
CA ARG A 32 10.34 18.07 -3.59
C ARG A 32 11.73 17.52 -3.30
N GLU A 33 12.46 18.24 -2.46
CA GLU A 33 13.70 17.77 -1.84
C GLU A 33 13.47 17.24 -0.41
N VAL A 34 14.33 16.33 0.01
CA VAL A 34 14.27 15.73 1.35
C VAL A 34 15.30 16.37 2.27
N LYS A 35 14.82 17.17 3.24
CA LYS A 35 15.65 17.57 4.38
C LYS A 35 15.85 16.37 5.31
N PRO A 36 17.07 15.95 5.67
CA PRO A 36 17.27 14.77 6.52
C PRO A 36 16.59 14.90 7.90
N VAL A 37 16.10 13.78 8.41
CA VAL A 37 15.73 13.56 9.82
C VAL A 37 16.29 12.19 10.17
N GLU A 38 17.33 12.19 10.98
CA GLU A 38 18.06 10.99 11.37
C GLU A 38 17.45 10.39 12.65
N LEU A 39 17.49 9.06 12.74
CA LEU A 39 17.20 8.32 13.96
C LEU A 39 18.49 7.64 14.44
N PRO A 40 18.66 7.46 15.77
CA PRO A 40 19.77 6.70 16.29
C PRO A 40 19.64 5.22 15.87
N ASN A 41 20.79 4.56 15.67
CA ASN A 41 20.90 3.11 15.53
C ASN A 41 19.99 2.48 14.46
N CYS A 42 19.90 3.09 13.28
CA CYS A 42 19.25 2.47 12.13
C CYS A 42 20.17 1.43 11.46
N ASN A 43 19.65 0.21 11.31
CA ASN A 43 20.33 -0.89 10.63
C ASN A 43 19.46 -1.43 9.49
N LEU A 44 20.10 -1.73 8.36
CA LEU A 44 19.43 -2.44 7.27
C LEU A 44 19.13 -3.88 7.70
N VAL A 45 17.91 -4.34 7.45
CA VAL A 45 17.49 -5.70 7.76
C VAL A 45 18.16 -6.67 6.79
N LYS A 46 19.07 -7.51 7.29
CA LYS A 46 19.80 -8.48 6.46
C LYS A 46 18.82 -9.49 5.86
N GLY A 47 18.93 -9.72 4.54
CA GLY A 47 18.08 -10.69 3.82
C GLY A 47 16.90 -10.06 3.06
N ILE A 48 16.64 -8.76 3.23
CA ILE A 48 15.68 -8.01 2.41
C ILE A 48 16.43 -7.14 1.41
N GLU A 49 16.41 -7.56 0.14
CA GLU A 49 17.13 -6.86 -0.95
C GLU A 49 16.24 -6.52 -2.16
N SER A 50 15.03 -7.09 -2.22
CA SER A 50 14.14 -7.06 -3.39
C SER A 50 12.71 -6.61 -3.04
N GLY A 51 12.58 -5.60 -2.19
CA GLY A 51 11.30 -5.02 -1.76
C GLY A 51 10.80 -5.59 -0.43
N SER A 52 10.13 -4.73 0.32
CA SER A 52 9.41 -4.96 1.58
C SER A 52 8.22 -3.99 1.59
N GLU A 53 7.38 -4.09 0.55
CA GLU A 53 6.47 -3.00 0.17
C GLU A 53 5.43 -2.71 1.26
N ASP A 54 4.94 -3.77 1.91
CA ASP A 54 4.03 -3.67 3.03
C ASP A 54 4.45 -4.60 4.18
N LEU A 55 4.03 -4.25 5.41
CA LEU A 55 4.31 -5.00 6.61
C LEU A 55 3.23 -4.78 7.67
N GLU A 56 2.97 -5.81 8.47
CA GLU A 56 2.07 -5.72 9.61
C GLU A 56 2.65 -6.42 10.83
N ILE A 57 2.58 -5.76 11.99
CA ILE A 57 3.13 -6.24 13.26
C ILE A 57 1.97 -6.70 14.14
N LEU A 58 1.95 -7.98 14.50
CA LEU A 58 1.01 -8.52 15.47
C LEU A 58 1.30 -7.97 16.88
N PRO A 59 0.31 -7.98 17.80
CA PRO A 59 0.54 -7.60 19.20
C PRO A 59 1.67 -8.40 19.87
N SER A 60 1.92 -9.64 19.43
CA SER A 60 3.01 -10.48 19.91
C SER A 60 4.40 -9.94 19.58
N GLY A 61 4.53 -9.06 18.58
CA GLY A 61 5.80 -8.58 18.04
C GLY A 61 6.29 -9.34 16.81
N LEU A 62 5.54 -10.36 16.35
CA LEU A 62 5.79 -10.98 15.05
C LEU A 62 5.36 -10.03 13.93
N ALA A 63 6.26 -9.75 12.99
CA ALA A 63 6.04 -8.90 11.84
C ALA A 63 6.02 -9.72 10.55
N PHE A 64 4.91 -9.65 9.81
CA PHE A 64 4.83 -10.13 8.43
C PHE A 64 5.29 -9.03 7.48
N ILE A 65 6.01 -9.42 6.43
CA ILE A 65 6.54 -8.48 5.43
C ILE A 65 6.31 -9.08 4.04
N SER A 66 5.62 -8.36 3.16
CA SER A 66 5.49 -8.74 1.74
C SER A 66 6.74 -8.32 0.97
N SER A 67 7.32 -9.22 0.19
CA SER A 67 8.61 -9.00 -0.47
C SER A 67 8.62 -9.53 -1.90
N GLY A 68 9.40 -8.91 -2.79
CA GLY A 68 9.53 -9.35 -4.17
C GLY A 68 8.42 -8.86 -5.11
N LEU A 69 7.75 -7.75 -4.80
CA LEU A 69 6.72 -7.18 -5.66
C LEU A 69 7.28 -6.88 -7.07
N ASN A 70 6.58 -7.34 -8.09
CA ASN A 70 6.80 -7.00 -9.49
C ASN A 70 5.53 -6.35 -10.06
N TYR A 71 5.47 -5.02 -10.01
CA TYR A 71 4.32 -4.24 -10.45
C TYR A 71 4.66 -3.39 -11.70
N PRO A 72 3.77 -3.29 -12.70
CA PRO A 72 4.03 -2.54 -13.93
C PRO A 72 4.44 -1.08 -13.66
N GLY A 73 5.55 -0.65 -14.26
CA GLY A 73 6.09 0.71 -14.10
C GLY A 73 6.93 0.92 -12.84
N ILE A 74 7.02 -0.07 -11.96
CA ILE A 74 7.85 -0.06 -10.77
C ILE A 74 9.15 -0.83 -11.04
N LYS A 75 10.26 -0.36 -10.48
CA LYS A 75 11.55 -1.06 -10.56
C LYS A 75 11.44 -2.39 -9.80
N SER A 76 11.98 -3.47 -10.37
CA SER A 76 12.27 -4.70 -9.65
C SER A 76 13.73 -5.10 -9.88
N PHE A 77 14.40 -5.58 -8.84
CA PHE A 77 15.77 -6.10 -8.92
C PHE A 77 15.78 -7.60 -9.27
N GLU A 78 14.70 -8.32 -8.99
CA GLU A 78 14.58 -9.76 -9.25
C GLU A 78 13.23 -10.10 -9.92
N PRO A 79 12.95 -9.55 -11.12
CA PRO A 79 11.62 -9.66 -11.75
C PRO A 79 11.21 -11.09 -12.13
N ASP A 80 12.17 -12.01 -12.24
CA ASP A 80 11.95 -13.40 -12.62
C ASP A 80 11.74 -14.33 -11.41
N LYS A 81 11.82 -13.80 -10.18
CA LYS A 81 11.58 -14.59 -8.95
C LYS A 81 10.17 -14.33 -8.43
N PRO A 82 9.46 -15.37 -7.94
CA PRO A 82 8.23 -15.16 -7.20
C PRO A 82 8.53 -14.41 -5.91
N GLY A 83 7.55 -13.61 -5.47
CA GLY A 83 7.63 -12.93 -4.20
C GLY A 83 7.41 -13.85 -3.01
N LYS A 84 7.49 -13.28 -1.81
CA LYS A 84 7.59 -14.01 -0.55
C LYS A 84 6.84 -13.26 0.55
N ILE A 85 6.42 -14.01 1.57
CA ILE A 85 6.08 -13.43 2.87
C ILE A 85 7.22 -13.78 3.83
N LEU A 86 7.80 -12.76 4.44
CA LEU A 86 8.83 -12.91 5.46
C LEU A 86 8.22 -12.73 6.85
N LEU A 87 8.82 -13.37 7.84
CA LEU A 87 8.50 -13.23 9.26
C LEU A 87 9.73 -12.72 9.99
N MET A 88 9.54 -11.74 10.88
CA MET A 88 10.56 -11.21 11.77
C MET A 88 10.01 -11.13 13.20
N ASP A 89 10.76 -11.61 14.21
CA ASP A 89 10.36 -11.47 15.62
C ASP A 89 11.02 -10.23 16.23
N LEU A 90 10.23 -9.19 16.47
CA LEU A 90 10.72 -7.90 16.99
C LEU A 90 11.05 -7.92 18.49
N ASN A 91 10.88 -9.05 19.17
CA ASN A 91 11.33 -9.22 20.55
C ASN A 91 12.80 -9.68 20.63
N GLU A 92 13.39 -10.14 19.52
CA GLU A 92 14.81 -10.49 19.45
C GLU A 92 15.69 -9.22 19.51
N GLU A 93 16.89 -9.36 20.08
CA GLU A 93 17.85 -8.23 20.19
C GLU A 93 18.41 -7.80 18.81
N ASP A 94 18.71 -8.77 17.95
CA ASP A 94 19.12 -8.58 16.55
C ASP A 94 18.19 -9.42 15.64
N PRO A 95 16.98 -8.91 15.35
CA PRO A 95 15.95 -9.69 14.69
C PRO A 95 16.36 -10.06 13.26
N THR A 96 16.14 -11.32 12.90
CA THR A 96 16.39 -11.85 11.56
C THR A 96 15.10 -12.16 10.83
N VAL A 97 15.15 -12.14 9.49
CA VAL A 97 14.00 -12.49 8.65
C VAL A 97 14.03 -13.95 8.25
N LEU A 98 12.86 -14.59 8.29
CA LEU A 98 12.62 -15.94 7.81
C LEU A 98 11.58 -15.90 6.69
N GLU A 99 11.85 -16.57 5.57
CA GLU A 99 10.83 -16.81 4.55
C GLU A 99 9.82 -17.86 5.04
N LEU A 100 8.54 -17.49 5.11
CA LEU A 100 7.48 -18.40 5.51
C LEU A 100 7.21 -19.42 4.41
N LYS A 101 7.19 -20.70 4.78
CA LYS A 101 6.78 -21.75 3.84
C LYS A 101 5.28 -21.63 3.59
N ILE A 102 4.88 -21.43 2.34
CA ILE A 102 3.48 -21.53 1.95
C ILE A 102 3.13 -23.00 1.69
N THR A 103 1.98 -23.45 2.18
CA THR A 103 1.43 -24.79 1.94
C THR A 103 0.01 -24.69 1.41
N GLY A 104 -0.50 -25.77 0.82
CA GLY A 104 -1.83 -25.83 0.20
C GLY A 104 -1.74 -26.26 -1.25
N SER A 105 -2.42 -27.37 -1.60
CA SER A 105 -2.24 -28.04 -2.89
C SER A 105 -2.75 -27.25 -4.10
N LYS A 106 -3.54 -26.19 -3.88
CA LYS A 106 -4.14 -25.37 -4.93
C LYS A 106 -3.43 -24.04 -5.14
N PHE A 107 -2.43 -23.72 -4.32
CA PHE A 107 -1.71 -22.46 -4.42
C PHE A 107 -0.62 -22.53 -5.49
N ASP A 108 -0.63 -21.58 -6.42
CA ASP A 108 0.40 -21.46 -7.45
C ASP A 108 1.55 -20.58 -6.95
N HIS A 109 2.61 -21.23 -6.47
CA HIS A 109 3.81 -20.55 -6.00
C HIS A 109 4.56 -19.81 -7.11
N SER A 110 4.45 -20.26 -8.36
CA SER A 110 5.29 -19.75 -9.45
C SER A 110 4.89 -18.35 -9.91
N SER A 111 3.63 -17.99 -9.71
CA SER A 111 3.07 -16.68 -10.06
C SER A 111 2.78 -15.80 -8.84
N PHE A 112 3.21 -16.21 -7.63
CA PHE A 112 3.00 -15.42 -6.42
C PHE A 112 3.77 -14.11 -6.48
N ASN A 113 3.04 -13.01 -6.34
CA ASN A 113 3.50 -11.64 -6.48
C ASN A 113 2.77 -10.76 -5.44
N PRO A 114 3.16 -10.85 -4.16
CA PRO A 114 2.49 -10.19 -3.05
C PRO A 114 2.73 -8.68 -3.05
N HIS A 115 1.71 -7.93 -2.61
CA HIS A 115 1.68 -6.48 -2.50
C HIS A 115 1.24 -6.08 -1.07
N GLY A 116 0.16 -5.32 -0.90
CA GLY A 116 -0.41 -5.02 0.42
C GLY A 116 -0.88 -6.27 1.18
N ILE A 117 -0.81 -6.23 2.51
CA ILE A 117 -1.18 -7.33 3.40
C ILE A 117 -2.03 -6.83 4.55
N SER A 118 -2.86 -7.71 5.10
CA SER A 118 -3.55 -7.42 6.35
C SER A 118 -3.74 -8.64 7.22
N THR A 119 -3.64 -8.48 8.55
CA THR A 119 -3.93 -9.56 9.49
C THR A 119 -5.31 -9.45 10.13
N PHE A 120 -5.90 -10.59 10.45
CA PHE A 120 -7.06 -10.69 11.32
C PHE A 120 -6.85 -11.80 12.35
N THR A 121 -6.97 -11.47 13.63
CA THR A 121 -6.91 -12.46 14.72
C THR A 121 -8.33 -12.76 15.17
N ASP A 122 -8.76 -14.01 15.02
CA ASP A 122 -10.09 -14.46 15.42
C ASP A 122 -10.19 -14.71 16.94
N GLU A 123 -11.40 -14.93 17.45
CA GLU A 123 -11.66 -15.12 18.89
C GLU A 123 -10.91 -16.32 19.49
N ASP A 124 -10.59 -17.33 18.66
CA ASP A 124 -9.81 -18.50 19.05
C ASP A 124 -8.27 -18.29 18.96
N ASN A 125 -7.84 -17.05 18.69
CA ASN A 125 -6.47 -16.63 18.40
C ASN A 125 -5.89 -17.19 17.08
N THR A 126 -6.73 -17.74 16.19
CA THR A 126 -6.28 -18.05 14.84
C THR A 126 -5.91 -16.74 14.13
N VAL A 127 -4.66 -16.65 13.68
CA VAL A 127 -4.18 -15.53 12.87
C VAL A 127 -4.39 -15.85 11.39
N TYR A 128 -5.17 -15.01 10.73
CA TYR A 128 -5.32 -14.99 9.28
C TYR A 128 -4.44 -13.89 8.70
N LEU A 129 -3.76 -14.20 7.60
CA LEU A 129 -3.04 -13.24 6.78
C LEU A 129 -3.72 -13.18 5.42
N LEU A 130 -4.22 -12.01 5.06
CA LEU A 130 -4.74 -11.73 3.74
C LEU A 130 -3.65 -10.98 2.95
N VAL A 131 -3.44 -11.38 1.71
CA VAL A 131 -2.36 -10.85 0.87
C VAL A 131 -2.91 -10.45 -0.49
N VAL A 132 -2.79 -9.19 -0.86
CA VAL A 132 -2.99 -8.76 -2.25
C VAL A 132 -1.93 -9.44 -3.11
N ASN A 133 -2.35 -10.07 -4.19
CA ASN A 133 -1.48 -10.84 -5.07
C ASN A 133 -1.72 -10.48 -6.54
N HIS A 134 -0.65 -10.44 -7.32
CA HIS A 134 -0.66 -10.03 -8.73
C HIS A 134 -0.20 -11.10 -9.73
N PRO A 135 -0.85 -12.28 -9.78
CA PRO A 135 -0.42 -13.36 -10.66
C PRO A 135 -0.65 -12.98 -12.13
N HIS A 136 0.42 -12.96 -12.91
CA HIS A 136 0.40 -12.51 -14.31
C HIS A 136 -0.28 -11.14 -14.49
N PHE A 137 -0.04 -10.20 -13.55
CA PHE A 137 -0.61 -8.85 -13.51
C PHE A 137 -2.14 -8.75 -13.42
N LYS A 138 -2.81 -9.84 -13.02
CA LYS A 138 -4.19 -9.79 -12.51
C LYS A 138 -4.17 -9.37 -11.04
N SER A 139 -5.33 -9.27 -10.39
CA SER A 139 -5.41 -8.99 -8.96
C SER A 139 -6.25 -10.04 -8.25
N THR A 140 -5.78 -10.48 -7.10
CA THR A 140 -6.44 -11.43 -6.20
C THR A 140 -6.15 -11.03 -4.75
N VAL A 141 -6.95 -11.57 -3.81
CA VAL A 141 -6.57 -11.61 -2.39
C VAL A 141 -6.39 -13.07 -2.01
N GLU A 142 -5.24 -13.43 -1.48
CA GLU A 142 -4.94 -14.76 -0.98
C GLU A 142 -5.17 -14.79 0.53
N LEU A 143 -5.99 -15.72 1.00
CA LEU A 143 -6.26 -15.93 2.41
C LEU A 143 -5.40 -17.09 2.92
N PHE A 144 -4.58 -16.80 3.92
CA PHE A 144 -3.76 -17.79 4.62
C PHE A 144 -4.14 -17.87 6.09
N LYS A 145 -4.01 -19.08 6.66
CA LYS A 145 -3.90 -19.27 8.12
C LYS A 145 -2.43 -19.34 8.49
N PHE A 146 -1.99 -18.52 9.44
CA PHE A 146 -0.66 -18.59 9.99
C PHE A 146 -0.52 -19.78 10.97
N GLN A 147 0.56 -20.52 10.80
CA GLN A 147 0.94 -21.65 11.65
C GLN A 147 2.27 -21.32 12.31
N GLU A 148 2.21 -20.80 13.53
CA GLU A 148 3.36 -20.21 14.22
C GLU A 148 4.46 -21.24 14.53
N GLU A 149 4.08 -22.42 15.04
CA GLU A 149 5.03 -23.49 15.40
C GLU A 149 5.82 -23.97 14.17
N GLU A 150 5.14 -24.16 13.04
CA GLU A 150 5.75 -24.61 11.78
C GLU A 150 6.40 -23.46 10.99
N LYS A 151 6.18 -22.21 11.40
CA LYS A 151 6.55 -21.00 10.65
C LYS A 151 6.11 -21.09 9.19
N SER A 152 4.83 -21.40 8.99
CA SER A 152 4.21 -21.58 7.67
C SER A 152 2.89 -20.85 7.50
N LEU A 153 2.51 -20.65 6.25
CA LEU A 153 1.21 -20.12 5.84
C LEU A 153 0.45 -21.22 5.12
N LEU A 154 -0.69 -21.63 5.68
CA LEU A 154 -1.62 -22.55 5.01
C LEU A 154 -2.57 -21.75 4.13
N HIS A 155 -2.45 -21.88 2.81
CA HIS A 155 -3.38 -21.26 1.87
C HIS A 155 -4.76 -21.89 2.01
N LEU A 156 -5.77 -21.04 2.21
CA LEU A 156 -7.16 -21.45 2.37
C LEU A 156 -8.00 -21.13 1.12
N LYS A 157 -7.80 -19.93 0.55
CA LYS A 157 -8.67 -19.41 -0.51
C LYS A 157 -7.98 -18.36 -1.35
N THR A 158 -8.29 -18.35 -2.64
CA THR A 158 -8.03 -17.20 -3.52
C THR A 158 -9.34 -16.48 -3.80
N ILE A 159 -9.39 -15.20 -3.44
CA ILE A 159 -10.55 -14.32 -3.60
C ILE A 159 -10.36 -13.49 -4.87
N ARG A 160 -11.41 -13.43 -5.68
CA ARG A 160 -11.51 -12.65 -6.92
C ARG A 160 -12.91 -12.08 -7.01
N HIS A 161 -13.02 -10.85 -7.53
CA HIS A 161 -14.31 -10.24 -7.82
C HIS A 161 -14.16 -9.20 -8.95
N GLU A 162 -15.23 -8.92 -9.68
CA GLU A 162 -15.22 -7.92 -10.77
C GLU A 162 -14.91 -6.49 -10.28
N LEU A 163 -15.18 -6.22 -8.99
CA LEU A 163 -14.89 -4.95 -8.32
C LEU A 163 -13.47 -4.90 -7.71
N LEU A 164 -12.65 -5.93 -7.90
CA LEU A 164 -11.28 -5.99 -7.38
C LEU A 164 -10.22 -6.15 -8.50
N PRO A 165 -10.28 -5.39 -9.61
CA PRO A 165 -9.40 -5.62 -10.75
C PRO A 165 -7.96 -5.14 -10.54
N ASN A 166 -7.71 -4.13 -9.70
CA ASN A 166 -6.41 -3.45 -9.55
C ASN A 166 -6.10 -3.17 -8.07
N LEU A 167 -6.07 -4.22 -7.26
CA LEU A 167 -5.87 -4.07 -5.82
C LEU A 167 -4.49 -3.47 -5.51
N ASN A 168 -4.44 -2.59 -4.53
CA ASN A 168 -3.18 -2.09 -3.98
C ASN A 168 -2.98 -2.65 -2.58
N ASP A 169 -3.92 -2.35 -1.69
CA ASP A 169 -3.86 -2.74 -0.28
C ASP A 169 -5.26 -3.11 0.26
N ILE A 170 -5.30 -3.76 1.42
CA ILE A 170 -6.51 -4.16 2.11
C ILE A 170 -6.41 -3.91 3.62
N VAL A 171 -7.56 -3.80 4.30
CA VAL A 171 -7.65 -3.93 5.75
C VAL A 171 -8.69 -4.97 6.11
N ALA A 172 -8.26 -6.02 6.80
CA ALA A 172 -9.12 -7.12 7.21
C ALA A 172 -10.01 -6.72 8.38
N VAL A 173 -11.29 -7.09 8.28
CA VAL A 173 -12.31 -6.91 9.34
C VAL A 173 -13.01 -8.23 9.69
N GLY A 174 -12.44 -9.33 9.22
CA GLY A 174 -12.85 -10.71 9.45
C GLY A 174 -11.95 -11.67 8.65
N PRO A 175 -12.11 -13.00 8.80
CA PRO A 175 -11.23 -13.97 8.12
C PRO A 175 -11.27 -13.86 6.60
N GLU A 176 -12.43 -13.53 6.03
CA GLU A 176 -12.62 -13.29 4.60
C GLU A 176 -13.44 -12.02 4.32
N HIS A 177 -13.28 -11.01 5.17
CA HIS A 177 -13.96 -9.71 5.08
C HIS A 177 -12.93 -8.59 5.11
N PHE A 178 -12.98 -7.65 4.18
CA PHE A 178 -11.99 -6.57 4.11
C PHE A 178 -12.50 -5.37 3.33
N TYR A 179 -11.90 -4.21 3.59
CA TYR A 179 -11.91 -3.10 2.64
C TYR A 179 -10.66 -3.16 1.78
N ALA A 180 -10.77 -2.81 0.51
CA ALA A 180 -9.67 -2.85 -0.44
C ALA A 180 -9.61 -1.58 -1.27
N THR A 181 -8.41 -1.09 -1.53
CA THR A 181 -8.17 0.00 -2.49
C THR A 181 -7.89 -0.58 -3.86
N ASN A 182 -8.60 -0.09 -4.89
CA ASN A 182 -8.21 -0.27 -6.27
C ASN A 182 -7.45 0.98 -6.73
N ASP A 183 -6.16 0.89 -7.03
CA ASP A 183 -5.32 2.05 -7.37
C ASP A 183 -5.66 2.67 -8.74
N HIS A 184 -6.32 1.89 -9.61
CA HIS A 184 -6.80 2.31 -10.92
C HIS A 184 -8.18 1.75 -11.21
N TYR A 185 -8.93 2.46 -12.05
CA TYR A 185 -10.17 1.96 -12.62
C TYR A 185 -9.92 0.95 -13.76
N PHE A 186 -9.04 1.29 -14.70
CA PHE A 186 -8.81 0.44 -15.88
C PHE A 186 -7.93 -0.77 -15.57
N VAL A 187 -8.22 -1.92 -16.18
CA VAL A 187 -7.39 -3.14 -16.03
C VAL A 187 -6.23 -3.16 -17.02
N ASP A 188 -6.45 -2.66 -18.24
CA ASP A 188 -5.45 -2.60 -19.29
C ASP A 188 -4.28 -1.68 -18.89
N HIS A 189 -3.05 -2.15 -19.08
CA HIS A 189 -1.84 -1.43 -18.67
C HIS A 189 -1.66 -0.08 -19.38
N TYR A 190 -2.04 0.03 -20.66
CA TYR A 190 -1.93 1.27 -21.39
C TYR A 190 -2.98 2.27 -20.90
N LEU A 191 -4.21 1.80 -20.68
CA LEU A 191 -5.28 2.65 -20.15
C LEU A 191 -4.98 3.13 -18.72
N ARG A 192 -4.38 2.30 -17.86
CA ARG A 192 -3.88 2.73 -16.53
C ARG A 192 -2.85 3.85 -16.63
N SER A 193 -1.91 3.72 -17.55
CA SER A 193 -0.89 4.76 -17.77
C SER A 193 -1.51 6.10 -18.20
N TRP A 194 -2.54 6.04 -19.06
CA TRP A 194 -3.30 7.22 -19.47
C TRP A 194 -4.18 7.77 -18.34
N GLU A 195 -4.81 6.92 -17.54
CA GLU A 195 -5.60 7.30 -16.37
C GLU A 195 -4.75 8.13 -15.40
N LEU A 196 -3.55 7.64 -15.07
CA LEU A 196 -2.59 8.34 -14.23
C LEU A 196 -2.13 9.65 -14.89
N TYR A 197 -1.70 9.62 -16.14
CA TYR A 197 -1.21 10.82 -16.84
C TYR A 197 -2.27 11.93 -16.88
N LEU A 198 -3.49 11.59 -17.29
CA LEU A 198 -4.62 12.52 -17.40
C LEU A 198 -5.14 12.97 -16.03
N GLY A 199 -4.88 12.21 -14.97
CA GLY A 199 -5.35 12.52 -13.61
C GLY A 199 -6.86 12.39 -13.49
N LEU A 200 -7.42 11.30 -14.02
CA LEU A 200 -8.87 11.07 -14.02
C LEU A 200 -9.45 10.90 -12.62
N ALA A 201 -8.63 10.43 -11.66
CA ALA A 201 -9.00 10.17 -10.28
C ALA A 201 -10.22 9.23 -10.15
N TRP A 202 -10.18 8.09 -10.86
CA TRP A 202 -11.26 7.08 -10.86
C TRP A 202 -10.96 5.88 -9.97
N SER A 203 -9.89 5.93 -9.19
CA SER A 203 -9.59 4.94 -8.16
C SER A 203 -10.70 4.93 -7.09
N TYR A 204 -10.93 3.77 -6.48
CA TYR A 204 -12.06 3.52 -5.60
C TYR A 204 -11.74 2.47 -4.53
N VAL A 205 -12.55 2.46 -3.47
CA VAL A 205 -12.49 1.51 -2.35
C VAL A 205 -13.70 0.61 -2.37
N VAL A 206 -13.47 -0.69 -2.14
CA VAL A 206 -14.50 -1.72 -2.10
C VAL A 206 -14.51 -2.40 -0.74
N TYR A 207 -15.69 -2.67 -0.21
CA TYR A 207 -15.86 -3.67 0.84
C TYR A 207 -16.18 -5.01 0.20
N TYR A 208 -15.47 -6.05 0.64
CA TYR A 208 -15.69 -7.43 0.24
C TYR A 208 -16.12 -8.27 1.44
N SER A 209 -17.12 -9.12 1.20
CA SER A 209 -17.49 -10.27 2.02
C SER A 209 -17.96 -11.41 1.12
N PRO A 210 -18.13 -12.63 1.64
CA PRO A 210 -18.63 -13.76 0.86
C PRO A 210 -20.04 -13.54 0.28
N THR A 211 -20.88 -12.73 0.93
CA THR A 211 -22.29 -12.53 0.56
C THR A 211 -22.57 -11.17 -0.06
N GLU A 212 -21.70 -10.19 0.14
CA GLU A 212 -21.90 -8.80 -0.30
C GLU A 212 -20.56 -8.17 -0.71
N VAL A 213 -20.53 -7.55 -1.88
CA VAL A 213 -19.36 -6.80 -2.37
C VAL A 213 -19.87 -5.47 -2.94
N GLN A 214 -19.34 -4.35 -2.44
CA GLN A 214 -19.86 -3.03 -2.78
C GLN A 214 -18.76 -1.97 -2.80
N VAL A 215 -18.83 -1.03 -3.74
CA VAL A 215 -18.00 0.19 -3.74
C VAL A 215 -18.43 1.10 -2.58
N MET A 216 -17.49 1.42 -1.70
CA MET A 216 -17.73 2.18 -0.47
C MET A 216 -17.30 3.64 -0.57
N ALA A 217 -16.34 3.94 -1.44
CA ALA A 217 -15.91 5.29 -1.75
C ALA A 217 -15.24 5.28 -3.14
N ASP A 218 -15.32 6.39 -3.88
CA ASP A 218 -14.70 6.56 -5.19
C ASP A 218 -14.17 7.98 -5.39
N GLY A 219 -13.54 8.23 -6.53
CA GLY A 219 -13.03 9.56 -6.88
C GLY A 219 -11.63 9.86 -6.35
N PHE A 220 -10.81 8.82 -6.11
CA PHE A 220 -9.44 8.98 -5.63
C PHE A 220 -8.44 9.14 -6.77
N ASP A 221 -7.45 10.00 -6.59
CA ASP A 221 -6.24 10.03 -7.41
C ASP A 221 -5.21 9.06 -6.83
N PHE A 222 -5.34 7.78 -7.22
CA PHE A 222 -4.48 6.67 -6.79
C PHE A 222 -4.66 6.33 -5.29
N ALA A 223 -5.78 5.71 -4.92
CA ALA A 223 -5.94 5.12 -3.59
C ALA A 223 -4.92 4.00 -3.39
N ASN A 224 -4.21 4.05 -2.26
CA ASN A 224 -3.05 3.20 -1.99
C ASN A 224 -3.24 2.51 -0.64
N GLY A 225 -2.42 2.80 0.38
CA GLY A 225 -2.60 2.22 1.71
C GLY A 225 -3.98 2.46 2.35
N ILE A 226 -4.49 1.46 3.07
CA ILE A 226 -5.77 1.51 3.80
C ILE A 226 -5.64 0.87 5.19
N ASN A 227 -6.26 1.47 6.22
CA ASN A 227 -6.24 0.87 7.56
C ASN A 227 -7.48 1.26 8.38
N ILE A 228 -7.63 0.72 9.58
CA ILE A 228 -8.78 0.92 10.46
C ILE A 228 -8.33 1.36 11.87
N SER A 229 -9.16 2.14 12.56
CA SER A 229 -8.92 2.47 13.96
C SER A 229 -9.03 1.23 14.85
N PRO A 230 -8.30 1.16 15.99
CA PRO A 230 -8.38 0.02 16.90
C PRO A 230 -9.78 -0.29 17.43
N ASP A 231 -10.66 0.70 17.51
CA ASP A 231 -12.06 0.53 17.92
C ASP A 231 -13.02 0.20 16.76
N GLY A 232 -12.49 0.06 15.54
CA GLY A 232 -13.24 -0.33 14.34
C GLY A 232 -14.20 0.73 13.79
N LYS A 233 -14.11 1.98 14.27
CA LYS A 233 -15.05 3.07 13.91
C LYS A 233 -14.58 3.96 12.78
N TYR A 234 -13.29 3.98 12.46
CA TYR A 234 -12.76 4.85 11.42
C TYR A 234 -11.89 4.07 10.45
N VAL A 235 -12.05 4.35 9.16
CA VAL A 235 -11.18 3.83 8.09
C VAL A 235 -10.33 4.98 7.55
N TYR A 236 -9.05 4.71 7.37
CA TYR A 236 -8.05 5.64 6.83
C TYR A 236 -7.65 5.20 5.43
N ILE A 237 -7.71 6.09 4.44
CA ILE A 237 -7.33 5.79 3.06
C ILE A 237 -6.31 6.81 2.57
N ALA A 238 -5.14 6.35 2.12
CA ALA A 238 -4.15 7.19 1.48
C ALA A 238 -4.52 7.44 0.01
N GLU A 239 -4.59 8.71 -0.39
CA GLU A 239 -4.72 9.14 -1.78
C GLU A 239 -3.37 9.69 -2.24
N LEU A 240 -2.59 8.82 -2.90
CA LEU A 240 -1.15 8.99 -3.10
C LEU A 240 -0.83 10.26 -3.88
N LEU A 241 -1.42 10.42 -5.06
CA LEU A 241 -1.09 11.53 -5.97
C LEU A 241 -1.74 12.86 -5.56
N ALA A 242 -2.71 12.81 -4.65
CA ALA A 242 -3.30 14.01 -4.04
C ALA A 242 -2.62 14.43 -2.72
N HIS A 243 -1.69 13.64 -2.20
CA HIS A 243 -0.99 13.86 -0.93
C HIS A 243 -1.93 14.02 0.29
N LYS A 244 -2.94 13.15 0.38
CA LYS A 244 -3.95 13.19 1.44
C LYS A 244 -4.12 11.83 2.11
N ILE A 245 -4.52 11.88 3.38
CA ILE A 245 -5.14 10.75 4.09
C ILE A 245 -6.58 11.14 4.36
N HIS A 246 -7.52 10.33 3.89
CA HIS A 246 -8.95 10.49 4.15
C HIS A 246 -9.33 9.68 5.38
N VAL A 247 -10.16 10.25 6.24
CA VAL A 247 -10.76 9.61 7.40
C VAL A 247 -12.24 9.45 7.12
N TYR A 248 -12.71 8.21 7.15
CA TYR A 248 -14.11 7.85 7.02
C TYR A 248 -14.62 7.32 8.35
N GLU A 249 -15.85 7.67 8.71
CA GLU A 249 -16.58 6.95 9.75
C GLU A 249 -17.14 5.67 9.15
N LYS A 250 -16.90 4.55 9.83
CA LYS A 250 -17.37 3.22 9.47
C LYS A 250 -18.61 2.87 10.29
N HIS A 251 -19.68 2.52 9.59
CA HIS A 251 -20.96 2.16 10.20
C HIS A 251 -21.06 0.66 10.47
N ALA A 252 -22.07 0.26 11.26
CA ALA A 252 -22.33 -1.13 11.61
C ALA A 252 -22.71 -2.00 10.39
N ASN A 253 -23.28 -1.39 9.35
CA ASN A 253 -23.59 -2.02 8.07
C ASN A 253 -22.44 -1.92 7.05
N TRP A 254 -21.21 -1.68 7.51
CA TRP A 254 -19.98 -1.62 6.70
C TRP A 254 -19.86 -0.43 5.75
N THR A 255 -20.85 0.45 5.66
CA THR A 255 -20.74 1.65 4.83
C THR A 255 -19.75 2.65 5.44
N LEU A 256 -19.19 3.48 4.56
CA LEU A 256 -18.24 4.53 4.92
C LEU A 256 -18.85 5.90 4.64
N THR A 257 -18.72 6.84 5.58
CA THR A 257 -19.08 8.26 5.35
C THR A 257 -17.85 9.16 5.54
N PRO A 258 -17.56 10.08 4.59
CA PRO A 258 -16.41 10.97 4.72
C PRO A 258 -16.51 11.81 6.00
N LEU A 259 -15.46 11.80 6.82
CA LEU A 259 -15.41 12.58 8.06
C LEU A 259 -14.41 13.73 7.96
N LYS A 260 -13.18 13.45 7.53
CA LYS A 260 -12.09 14.44 7.52
C LYS A 260 -11.02 14.09 6.49
N VAL A 261 -10.32 15.11 5.99
CA VAL A 261 -9.10 14.93 5.19
C VAL A 261 -7.91 15.50 5.95
N ILE A 262 -6.87 14.69 6.14
CA ILE A 262 -5.57 15.09 6.65
C ILE A 262 -4.66 15.35 5.45
N ARG A 263 -4.25 16.61 5.27
CA ARG A 263 -3.25 16.97 4.26
C ARG A 263 -1.87 16.91 4.90
N ILE A 264 -0.95 16.19 4.27
CA ILE A 264 0.45 16.12 4.71
C ILE A 264 1.17 17.37 4.16
N GLN A 265 0.97 18.50 4.82
CA GLN A 265 1.54 19.80 4.45
C GLN A 265 2.15 20.46 5.67
N ASN A 266 3.05 21.43 5.44
CA ASN A 266 3.65 22.26 6.48
C ASN A 266 4.42 21.46 7.56
N ILE A 267 4.99 20.31 7.19
CA ILE A 267 5.74 19.44 8.13
C ILE A 267 7.02 20.08 8.71
N LEU A 268 7.42 21.25 8.18
CA LEU A 268 8.62 21.99 8.60
C LEU A 268 8.28 23.27 9.38
N THR A 269 7.00 23.51 9.71
CA THR A 269 6.62 24.66 10.55
C THR A 269 6.92 24.39 12.03
N GLU A 270 6.97 25.45 12.85
CA GLU A 270 7.29 25.36 14.29
C GLU A 270 6.29 24.48 15.07
N GLU A 271 5.01 24.44 14.67
CA GLU A 271 3.97 23.57 15.26
C GLU A 271 3.31 22.69 14.19
N PRO A 272 3.95 21.57 13.78
CA PRO A 272 3.42 20.74 12.72
C PRO A 272 2.29 19.82 13.24
N LYS A 273 1.18 19.72 12.49
CA LYS A 273 0.08 18.77 12.80
C LYS A 273 0.44 17.30 12.56
N VAL A 274 1.48 17.06 11.78
CA VAL A 274 2.01 15.75 11.41
C VAL A 274 3.52 15.84 11.57
N THR A 275 4.13 14.92 12.31
CA THR A 275 5.58 14.95 12.57
C THR A 275 6.31 14.04 11.61
N ARG A 276 7.48 14.48 11.13
CA ARG A 276 8.39 13.65 10.35
C ARG A 276 9.35 12.93 11.28
N VAL A 277 9.21 11.62 11.38
CA VAL A 277 10.00 10.79 12.32
C VAL A 277 11.35 10.40 11.72
N TYR A 278 11.38 10.01 10.44
CA TYR A 278 12.60 9.68 9.69
C TYR A 278 12.50 10.24 8.27
N ALA A 279 13.61 10.71 7.71
CA ALA A 279 13.67 11.15 6.33
C ALA A 279 15.10 11.19 5.80
N GLU A 280 15.30 10.70 4.59
CA GLU A 280 16.61 10.69 3.93
C GLU A 280 16.43 10.71 2.39
N ASN A 281 17.52 10.86 1.63
CA ASN A 281 17.49 11.15 0.19
C ASN A 281 17.70 9.93 -0.74
N GLY A 282 17.63 8.72 -0.21
CA GLY A 282 17.89 7.45 -0.90
C GLY A 282 19.33 6.92 -0.78
N THR A 283 20.16 7.46 0.11
CA THR A 283 21.55 6.99 0.28
C THR A 283 21.64 5.67 1.05
N VAL A 284 20.68 5.37 1.93
CA VAL A 284 20.62 4.12 2.71
C VAL A 284 19.43 3.25 2.26
N LEU A 285 18.24 3.85 2.24
CA LEU A 285 16.93 3.26 2.00
C LEU A 285 16.18 4.06 0.92
N GLN A 286 15.71 3.40 -0.13
CA GLN A 286 15.10 4.02 -1.30
C GLN A 286 13.64 3.60 -1.47
N GLY A 287 12.74 4.58 -1.60
CA GLY A 287 11.33 4.31 -1.89
C GLY A 287 10.57 3.70 -0.72
N SER A 288 10.67 4.29 0.47
CA SER A 288 9.91 3.85 1.65
C SER A 288 8.40 3.92 1.39
N THR A 289 7.68 2.84 1.72
CA THR A 289 6.24 2.69 1.48
C THR A 289 5.44 2.50 2.75
N VAL A 290 6.00 1.74 3.70
CA VAL A 290 5.34 1.39 4.96
C VAL A 290 6.28 1.66 6.13
N ALA A 291 5.70 2.01 7.28
CA ALA A 291 6.44 2.06 8.54
C ALA A 291 5.53 1.70 9.71
N SER A 292 6.03 0.90 10.65
CA SER A 292 5.30 0.52 11.86
C SER A 292 6.21 0.47 13.08
N VAL A 293 5.62 0.66 14.26
CA VAL A 293 6.35 0.81 15.53
C VAL A 293 6.00 -0.32 16.48
N TYR A 294 7.03 -0.87 17.13
CA TYR A 294 6.86 -1.85 18.19
C TYR A 294 7.90 -1.64 19.29
N LYS A 295 7.44 -1.46 20.54
CA LYS A 295 8.28 -1.31 21.74
C LYS A 295 9.49 -0.35 21.57
N GLY A 296 9.26 0.83 20.99
CA GLY A 296 10.31 1.85 20.80
C GLY A 296 11.17 1.64 19.55
N LYS A 297 10.84 0.66 18.70
CA LYS A 297 11.55 0.38 17.45
C LYS A 297 10.68 0.74 16.26
N LEU A 298 11.28 1.27 15.21
CA LEU A 298 10.64 1.59 13.94
C LEU A 298 11.15 0.64 12.86
N LEU A 299 10.23 -0.08 12.20
CA LEU A 299 10.52 -0.87 11.00
C LEU A 299 9.96 -0.14 9.77
N ILE A 300 10.80 0.07 8.76
CA ILE A 300 10.48 0.78 7.52
C ILE A 300 10.70 -0.16 6.34
N GLY A 301 9.65 -0.37 5.55
CA GLY A 301 9.68 -1.13 4.30
C GLY A 301 9.80 -0.25 3.07
N THR A 302 10.18 -0.84 1.94
CA THR A 302 10.30 -0.14 0.64
C THR A 302 9.63 -0.90 -0.48
N VAL A 303 9.18 -0.20 -1.51
CA VAL A 303 8.50 -0.83 -2.65
C VAL A 303 9.32 -1.90 -3.36
N PHE A 304 10.64 -1.68 -3.53
CA PHE A 304 11.47 -2.57 -4.35
C PHE A 304 12.88 -2.83 -3.80
N GLN A 305 13.26 -2.23 -2.67
CA GLN A 305 14.65 -2.21 -2.20
C GLN A 305 14.77 -2.94 -0.84
N LYS A 306 15.36 -2.30 0.17
CA LYS A 306 15.67 -2.92 1.46
C LYS A 306 14.60 -2.62 2.51
N ALA A 307 14.79 -3.11 3.72
CA ALA A 307 14.08 -2.61 4.90
C ALA A 307 15.07 -2.01 5.91
N LEU A 308 14.59 -1.10 6.74
CA LEU A 308 15.38 -0.43 7.78
C LEU A 308 14.72 -0.62 9.15
N TYR A 309 15.52 -0.92 10.17
CA TYR A 309 15.09 -1.10 11.55
C TYR A 309 15.85 -0.13 12.46
N CYS A 310 15.14 0.74 13.17
CA CYS A 310 15.71 1.86 13.94
C CYS A 310 15.19 1.89 15.38
N GLU A 311 15.94 2.56 16.26
CA GLU A 311 15.45 3.02 17.57
C GLU A 311 14.69 4.35 17.42
N LEU A 312 13.68 4.56 18.26
CA LEU A 312 12.91 5.81 18.37
C LEU A 312 13.30 6.66 19.58
#